data_AF-A0A399ZLN0-F1
#
_entry.id   AF-A0A399ZLN0-F1
#
_cell.length_a   1.000
_cell.length_b   1.000
_cell.length_c   1.000
_cell.angle_alpha   90.00
_cell.angle_beta   90.00
_cell.angle_gamma   90.00
#
_symmetry.space_group_name_H-M   'P 1'
#
loop_
_entity.id
_entity.type
_entity.pdbx_description
1 polymer ?
#
loop_
_entity_poly.entity_id
_entity_poly.type
_entity_poly.pdbx_seq_one_letter_code
_entity_poly.pdbx_strand_id
1 'polypeptide(L)'
;MKIRKTTDTFTFKVQVRWLDSLNKTIRTDTIGKTFTGKTAGWEQVLRDVVAPTGATAARFQFTATSLNAKLNLDACAFTQR
;
A
#
# COMPACT_ATOMS: atom_id res chain seq x y z
N MET A 1 0.36 -6.50 8.86
CA MET A 1 -0.82 -5.60 9.03
C MET A 1 -1.96 -6.32 9.74
N LYS A 2 -2.73 -5.62 10.58
CA LYS A 2 -3.96 -6.13 11.21
C LYS A 2 -5.12 -5.14 11.08
N ILE A 3 -6.26 -5.62 10.57
CA ILE A 3 -7.52 -4.86 10.44
C ILE A 3 -8.57 -5.45 11.36
N ARG A 4 -9.11 -4.65 12.27
CA ARG A 4 -10.19 -5.08 13.17
C ARG A 4 -11.53 -5.09 12.45
N LYS A 5 -12.51 -5.84 12.98
CA LYS A 5 -13.89 -5.84 12.47
C LYS A 5 -14.45 -4.41 12.50
N THR A 6 -15.03 -3.99 11.38
CA THR A 6 -15.81 -2.76 11.23
C THR A 6 -17.09 -3.08 10.45
N THR A 7 -18.09 -2.23 10.57
CA THR A 7 -19.30 -2.22 9.74
C THR A 7 -19.16 -1.39 8.48
N ASP A 8 -18.08 -0.61 8.37
CA ASP A 8 -17.85 0.24 7.21
C ASP A 8 -17.55 -0.59 5.95
N THR A 9 -18.12 -0.17 4.83
CA THR A 9 -17.64 -0.59 3.51
C THR A 9 -16.45 0.29 3.14
N PHE A 10 -15.25 -0.28 3.18
CA PHE A 10 -14.02 0.46 2.92
C PHE A 10 -13.15 -0.21 1.86
N THR A 11 -12.17 0.53 1.35
CA THR A 11 -11.01 -0.07 0.68
C THR A 11 -9.73 0.41 1.36
N PHE A 12 -8.78 -0.51 1.52
CA PHE A 12 -7.43 -0.20 1.97
C PHE A 12 -6.42 -0.84 1.02
N LYS A 13 -5.44 -0.04 0.58
CA LYS A 13 -4.40 -0.47 -0.35
C LYS A 13 -3.03 -0.06 0.20
N VAL A 14 -2.07 -0.96 0.07
CA VAL A 14 -0.64 -0.66 0.19
C VAL A 14 -0.13 -0.43 -1.23
N GLN A 15 0.56 0.67 -1.48
CA GLN A 15 0.95 1.05 -2.84
C GLN A 15 2.36 1.62 -2.90
N VAL A 16 2.96 1.54 -4.08
CA VAL A 16 4.17 2.28 -4.46
C VAL A 16 3.82 3.19 -5.63
N ARG A 17 4.03 4.50 -5.46
CA ARG A 17 3.99 5.47 -6.55
C ARG A 17 5.39 5.67 -7.10
N TRP A 18 5.55 5.46 -8.39
CA TRP A 18 6.77 5.76 -9.13
C TRP A 18 6.69 7.17 -9.68
N LEU A 19 7.73 7.94 -9.44
CA LEU A 19 7.83 9.34 -9.82
C LEU A 19 8.99 9.54 -10.80
N ASP A 20 8.81 10.43 -11.75
CA ASP A 20 9.90 10.94 -12.59
C ASP A 20 10.70 12.05 -11.88
N SER A 21 11.70 12.59 -12.58
CA SER A 21 12.59 13.66 -12.08
C SER A 21 11.87 14.98 -11.78
N LEU A 22 10.66 15.17 -12.31
CA LEU A 22 9.80 16.32 -12.08
C LEU A 22 8.79 16.07 -10.94
N ASN A 23 8.93 14.97 -10.20
CA ASN A 23 7.99 14.50 -9.18
C ASN A 23 6.59 14.18 -9.70
N LYS A 24 6.41 13.95 -11.01
CA LYS A 24 5.13 13.51 -11.57
C LYS A 24 5.00 12.01 -11.40
N THR A 25 3.81 11.54 -10.99
CA THR A 25 3.52 10.10 -10.90
C THR A 25 3.40 9.52 -12.30
N ILE A 26 4.24 8.52 -12.59
CA ILE A 26 4.27 7.81 -13.87
C ILE A 26 3.64 6.41 -13.79
N ARG A 27 3.62 5.79 -12.59
CA ARG A 27 2.91 4.53 -12.33
C ARG A 27 2.57 4.41 -10.85
N THR A 28 1.48 3.71 -10.54
CA THR A 28 1.15 3.30 -9.17
C THR A 28 0.91 1.80 -9.14
N ASP A 29 1.69 1.08 -8.35
CA ASP A 29 1.50 -0.36 -8.15
C ASP A 29 0.80 -0.61 -6.81
N THR A 30 -0.20 -1.50 -6.80
CA THR A 30 -0.75 -2.03 -5.55
C THR A 30 0.05 -3.26 -5.12
N ILE A 31 0.48 -3.25 -3.87
CA ILE A 31 1.31 -4.29 -3.25
C ILE A 31 0.38 -5.29 -2.55
N GLY A 32 0.34 -6.53 -3.04
CA GLY A 32 -0.59 -7.55 -2.57
C GLY A 32 -2.02 -7.31 -3.08
N LYS A 33 -2.99 -7.33 -2.17
CA LYS A 33 -4.44 -7.21 -2.47
C LYS A 33 -5.02 -5.90 -1.96
N THR A 34 -6.20 -5.54 -2.46
CA THR A 34 -7.06 -4.52 -1.84
C THR A 34 -7.82 -5.16 -0.69
N PHE A 35 -7.78 -4.57 0.49
CA PHE A 35 -8.48 -5.04 1.67
C PHE A 35 -9.82 -4.33 1.81
N THR A 36 -10.88 -5.12 2.01
CA THR A 36 -12.26 -4.63 2.14
C THR A 36 -12.94 -5.12 3.43
N GLY A 37 -12.20 -5.79 4.31
CA GLY A 37 -12.72 -6.36 5.54
C GLY A 37 -11.62 -6.64 6.58
N LYS A 38 -12.03 -7.23 7.70
CA LYS A 38 -11.11 -7.63 8.77
C LYS A 38 -10.09 -8.66 8.27
N THR A 39 -8.91 -8.67 8.89
CA THR A 39 -7.94 -9.77 8.76
C THR A 39 -8.16 -10.80 9.86
N ALA A 40 -7.73 -12.04 9.66
CA ALA A 40 -7.81 -13.08 10.69
C ALA A 40 -6.80 -12.86 11.84
N GLY A 41 -5.80 -12.02 11.61
CA GLY A 41 -4.72 -11.70 12.54
C GLY A 41 -3.76 -10.70 11.90
N TRP A 42 -2.47 -10.83 12.22
CA TRP A 42 -1.42 -10.16 11.47
C TRP A 42 -1.20 -10.88 10.13
N GLU A 43 -1.44 -10.18 9.03
CA GLU A 43 -1.17 -10.65 7.67
C GLU A 43 0.04 -9.89 7.10
N GLN A 44 1.02 -10.60 6.53
CA GLN A 44 2.14 -9.99 5.82
C GLN A 44 1.70 -9.53 4.43
N VAL A 45 2.14 -8.33 4.03
CA VAL A 45 1.95 -7.80 2.68
C VAL A 45 3.32 -7.56 2.09
N LEU A 46 3.67 -8.35 1.07
CA LEU A 46 4.97 -8.31 0.41
C LEU A 46 4.77 -8.52 -1.10
N ARG A 47 5.54 -7.80 -1.91
CA ARG A 47 5.60 -8.01 -3.36
C ARG A 47 6.88 -7.41 -3.92
N ASP A 48 7.50 -8.12 -4.85
CA ASP A 48 8.55 -7.56 -5.70
C ASP A 48 7.93 -6.81 -6.89
N VAL A 49 8.48 -5.63 -7.18
CA VAL A 49 8.04 -4.76 -8.28
C VAL A 49 9.26 -4.18 -9.00
N VAL A 50 9.21 -4.14 -10.32
CA VAL A 50 10.28 -3.56 -11.16
C VAL A 50 9.97 -2.10 -11.43
N ALA A 51 10.90 -1.19 -11.14
CA ALA A 51 10.72 0.23 -11.44
C ALA A 51 10.43 0.45 -12.94
N PRO A 52 9.41 1.25 -13.31
CA PRO A 52 9.15 1.58 -14.71
C PRO A 52 10.26 2.47 -15.27
N THR A 53 10.42 2.46 -16.60
CA THR A 53 11.32 3.39 -17.31
C THR A 53 11.00 4.83 -16.94
N GLY A 54 12.05 5.61 -16.63
CA GLY A 54 11.92 7.01 -16.25
C GLY A 54 11.60 7.25 -14.78
N ALA A 55 11.44 6.21 -13.96
CA ALA A 55 11.32 6.37 -12.52
C ALA A 55 12.66 6.82 -11.91
N THR A 56 12.62 7.91 -11.14
CA THR A 56 13.77 8.40 -10.36
C THR A 56 13.50 8.36 -8.86
N ALA A 57 12.24 8.20 -8.45
CA ALA A 57 11.88 8.03 -7.05
C ALA A 57 10.68 7.09 -6.88
N ALA A 58 10.61 6.46 -5.70
CA ALA A 58 9.48 5.66 -5.26
C ALA A 58 8.91 6.27 -3.97
N ARG A 59 7.57 6.40 -3.90
CA ARG A 59 6.86 6.76 -2.67
C ARG A 59 5.96 5.61 -2.24
N PHE A 60 6.31 5.00 -1.13
CA PHE A 60 5.47 4.03 -0.46
C PHE A 60 4.30 4.73 0.23
N GLN A 61 3.08 4.24 0.05
CA GLN A 61 1.88 4.87 0.61
C GLN A 61 0.82 3.85 1.04
N PHE A 62 0.03 4.29 2.01
CA PHE A 62 -1.17 3.62 2.48
C PHE A 62 -2.37 4.47 2.07
N THR A 63 -3.34 3.86 1.38
CA THR A 63 -4.52 4.56 0.89
C THR A 63 -5.77 3.88 1.42
N ALA A 64 -6.58 4.64 2.14
CA ALA A 64 -7.86 4.19 2.68
C ALA A 64 -9.00 5.04 2.09
N THR A 65 -10.14 4.42 1.79
CA THR A 65 -11.39 5.11 1.45
C THR A 65 -12.47 4.67 2.42
N SER A 66 -13.21 5.61 2.99
CA SER A 66 -14.37 5.35 3.86
C SER A 66 -14.07 4.42 5.05
N LEU A 67 -12.85 4.49 5.59
CA LEU A 67 -12.44 3.68 6.74
C LEU A 67 -12.51 4.51 8.02
N ASN A 68 -13.51 4.26 8.87
CA ASN A 68 -13.60 4.82 10.22
C ASN A 68 -13.23 3.76 11.28
N ALA A 69 -12.05 3.18 11.13
CA ALA A 69 -11.55 2.15 12.03
C ALA A 69 -10.02 2.23 12.21
N LYS A 70 -9.52 1.54 13.24
CA LYS A 70 -8.07 1.48 13.52
C LYS A 70 -7.40 0.37 12.70
N LEU A 71 -6.37 0.75 11.94
CA LEU A 71 -5.42 -0.16 11.30
C LEU A 71 -4.14 -0.23 12.11
N ASN A 72 -3.57 -1.43 12.26
CA ASN A 72 -2.24 -1.59 12.85
C ASN A 72 -1.28 -2.06 11.76
N LEU A 73 -0.21 -1.29 11.58
CA LEU A 73 0.85 -1.51 10.62
C LEU A 73 2.15 -1.69 11.41
N ASP A 74 2.97 -2.66 11.00
CA ASP A 74 4.23 -2.98 11.64
C ASP A 74 5.24 -3.41 10.57
N ALA A 75 6.53 -3.21 10.86
CA ALA A 75 7.67 -3.55 10.00
C ALA A 75 7.51 -3.08 8.54
N CYS A 76 7.06 -1.83 8.35
CA CYS A 76 6.84 -1.26 7.02
C CYS A 76 8.17 -0.83 6.40
N ALA A 77 8.64 -1.58 5.42
CA ALA A 77 9.91 -1.34 4.75
C ALA A 77 9.76 -1.39 3.22
N PHE A 78 10.61 -0.63 2.54
CA PHE A 78 10.80 -0.68 1.09
C PHE A 78 12.30 -0.81 0.84
N THR A 79 12.71 -1.80 0.07
CA THR A 79 14.12 -2.06 -0.24
C THR A 79 14.30 -2.14 -1.74
N GLN A 80 15.29 -1.41 -2.26
CA GLN A 80 15.81 -1.59 -3.60
C GLN A 80 17.02 -2.51 -3.51
N ARG A 81 17.09 -3.51 -4.40
CA ARG A 81 18.27 -4.38 -4.56
C ARG A 81 18.99 -3.99 -5.84
#